data_AF-A0A0N0MA95-F1
#
_entry.id   AF-A0A0N0MA95-F1
#
_cell.length_a   1.000
_cell.length_b   1.000
_cell.length_c   1.000
_cell.angle_alpha   90.00
_cell.angle_beta   90.00
_cell.angle_gamma   90.00
#
_symmetry.space_group_name_H-M   'P 1'
#
loop_
_entity.id
_entity.type
_entity.pdbx_description
1 polymer ?
#
loop_
_entity_poly.entity_id
_entity_poly.type
_entity_poly.pdbx_seq_one_letter_code
_entity_poly.pdbx_strand_id
1 'polypeptide(L)'
;MSGSGQTDVAERIAKAERIIGFLRQRYPTKTAENVAADLGCSADTVQKMMERCSTPNVMTFGRMILQYGPAFLAAVYPKAPKWLDEAARDEALRELRDQQRRIQEQLDALGA
;
A
#
# COMPACT_ATOMS: atom_id res chain seq x y z
N MET A 1 -35.99 -1.03 8.32
CA MET A 1 -34.94 -0.38 7.50
C MET A 1 -33.55 -0.62 8.10
N SER A 2 -33.17 -1.89 8.34
CA SER A 2 -31.97 -2.24 9.13
C SER A 2 -30.78 -2.72 8.28
N GLY A 3 -30.83 -2.52 6.96
CA GLY A 3 -29.81 -3.01 6.03
C GLY A 3 -28.62 -2.08 5.79
N SER A 4 -28.77 -0.76 6.00
CA SER A 4 -27.71 0.21 5.64
C SER A 4 -26.49 0.16 6.58
N GLY A 5 -26.69 -0.08 7.87
CA GLY A 5 -25.59 -0.12 8.85
C GLY A 5 -24.70 -1.37 8.74
N GLN A 6 -25.26 -2.51 8.31
CA GLN A 6 -24.51 -3.75 8.17
C GLN A 6 -23.63 -3.74 6.90
N THR A 7 -24.13 -3.11 5.82
CA THR A 7 -23.36 -2.89 4.60
C THR A 7 -22.15 -1.96 4.83
N ASP A 8 -22.29 -0.93 5.66
CA ASP A 8 -21.18 -0.02 6.00
C ASP A 8 -20.08 -0.72 6.82
N VAL A 9 -20.45 -1.55 7.80
CA VAL A 9 -19.48 -2.33 8.60
C VAL A 9 -18.68 -3.28 7.71
N ALA A 10 -19.36 -4.03 6.84
CA ALA A 10 -18.70 -4.98 5.95
C ALA A 10 -17.73 -4.29 4.99
N GLU A 11 -18.11 -3.14 4.42
CA GLU A 11 -17.23 -2.38 3.52
C GLU A 11 -16.00 -1.82 4.25
N ARG A 12 -16.15 -1.35 5.50
CA ARG A 12 -15.00 -0.88 6.30
C ARG A 12 -14.01 -1.99 6.61
N ILE A 13 -14.50 -3.19 6.91
CA ILE A 13 -13.67 -4.39 7.12
C ILE A 13 -12.97 -4.76 5.81
N ALA A 14 -13.72 -4.89 4.71
CA ALA A 14 -13.14 -5.23 3.41
C ALA A 14 -12.07 -4.22 2.96
N LYS A 15 -12.29 -2.93 3.22
CA LYS A 15 -11.28 -1.89 2.97
C LYS A 15 -10.04 -2.09 3.84
N ALA A 16 -10.20 -2.39 5.13
CA ALA A 16 -9.08 -2.67 6.01
C ALA A 16 -8.30 -3.92 5.58
N GLU A 17 -8.97 -4.99 5.16
CA GLU A 17 -8.33 -6.19 4.62
C GLU A 17 -7.49 -5.88 3.38
N ARG A 18 -8.01 -5.08 2.45
CA ARG A 18 -7.26 -4.65 1.25
C ARG A 18 -6.00 -3.85 1.61
N ILE A 19 -6.12 -2.91 2.56
CA ILE A 19 -4.97 -2.17 3.09
C ILE A 19 -3.94 -3.14 3.69
N ILE A 20 -4.37 -4.03 4.57
CA ILE A 20 -3.47 -5.00 5.23
C ILE A 20 -2.81 -5.93 4.22
N GLY A 21 -3.55 -6.38 3.20
CA GLY A 21 -3.04 -7.19 2.10
C GLY A 21 -1.91 -6.49 1.35
N PHE A 22 -2.12 -5.22 0.98
CA PHE A 22 -1.08 -4.40 0.36
C PHE A 22 0.17 -4.28 1.24
N LEU A 23 0.00 -3.96 2.53
CA LEU A 23 1.12 -3.79 3.45
C LEU A 23 1.93 -5.08 3.63
N ARG A 24 1.26 -6.25 3.71
CA ARG A 24 1.92 -7.56 3.82
C ARG A 24 2.64 -7.96 2.53
N GLN A 25 2.09 -7.60 1.37
CA GLN A 25 2.78 -7.82 0.10
C GLN A 25 4.04 -6.96 0.01
N ARG A 26 3.97 -5.71 0.47
CA ARG A 26 5.11 -4.77 0.46
C ARG A 26 6.18 -5.14 1.49
N TYR A 27 5.77 -5.60 2.67
CA TYR A 27 6.63 -6.00 3.78
C TYR A 27 6.24 -7.39 4.31
N PRO A 28 6.77 -8.47 3.70
CA PRO A 28 6.43 -9.84 4.09
C PRO A 28 6.86 -10.23 5.50
N THR A 29 7.88 -9.55 6.03
CA THR A 29 8.38 -9.73 7.39
C THR A 29 8.32 -8.40 8.14
N LYS A 30 8.01 -8.46 9.45
CA LYS A 30 7.94 -7.29 10.34
C LYS A 30 7.10 -6.15 9.74
N THR A 31 5.91 -6.49 9.22
CA THR A 31 5.05 -5.55 8.48
C THR A 31 4.74 -4.31 9.32
N ALA A 32 4.37 -4.49 10.60
CA ALA A 32 3.97 -3.39 11.46
C ALA A 32 5.12 -2.41 11.72
N GLU A 33 6.33 -2.91 11.93
CA GLU A 33 7.52 -2.12 12.20
C GLU A 33 7.97 -1.33 10.97
N ASN A 34 7.99 -1.97 9.79
CA ASN A 34 8.37 -1.29 8.55
C ASN A 34 7.37 -0.18 8.19
N VAL A 35 6.07 -0.47 8.31
CA VAL A 35 5.01 0.52 8.07
C VAL A 35 5.05 1.65 9.12
N ALA A 36 5.36 1.32 10.38
CA ALA A 36 5.50 2.35 11.41
C ALA A 36 6.68 3.30 11.14
N ALA A 37 7.81 2.76 10.68
CA ALA A 37 8.98 3.53 10.27
C ALA A 37 8.66 4.45 9.09
N ASP A 38 7.98 3.92 8.07
CA ASP A 38 7.50 4.68 6.91
C ASP A 38 6.57 5.84 7.29
N LEU A 39 5.59 5.58 8.17
CA LEU A 39 4.53 6.55 8.49
C LEU A 39 4.88 7.48 9.65
N GLY A 40 6.05 7.29 10.29
CA GLY A 40 6.48 8.03 11.47
C GLY A 40 5.50 7.86 12.64
N CYS A 41 5.09 6.62 12.93
CA CYS A 41 4.19 6.29 14.05
C CYS A 41 4.70 5.07 14.83
N SER A 42 3.96 4.61 15.85
CA SER A 42 4.36 3.44 16.64
C SER A 42 3.97 2.13 15.97
N ALA A 43 4.84 1.11 16.03
CA ALA A 43 4.55 -0.23 15.55
C ALA A 43 3.31 -0.84 16.22
N ASP A 44 3.09 -0.56 17.51
CA ASP A 44 1.90 -0.98 18.25
C ASP A 44 0.59 -0.42 17.65
N THR A 45 0.60 0.82 17.14
CA THR A 45 -0.56 1.41 16.47
C THR A 45 -0.89 0.64 15.19
N VAL A 46 0.13 0.36 14.37
CA VAL A 46 -0.04 -0.39 13.12
C VAL A 46 -0.46 -1.83 13.41
N GLN A 47 0.15 -2.47 14.39
CA GLN A 47 -0.16 -3.84 14.80
C GLN A 47 -1.61 -3.97 15.26
N LYS A 48 -2.07 -3.10 16.18
CA LYS A 48 -3.47 -3.07 16.62
C LYS A 48 -4.44 -2.83 15.46
N MET A 49 -4.07 -1.96 14.52
CA MET A 49 -4.88 -1.71 13.33
C MET A 49 -5.04 -2.97 12.48
N MET A 50 -3.93 -3.70 12.24
CA MET A 50 -3.90 -4.93 11.47
C MET A 50 -4.66 -6.07 12.17
N GLU A 51 -4.46 -6.26 13.48
CA GLU A 51 -5.11 -7.32 14.26
C GLU A 51 -6.63 -7.12 14.35
N ARG A 52 -7.07 -5.87 14.49
CA ARG A 52 -8.50 -5.53 14.61
C ARG A 52 -9.20 -5.37 13.27
N CYS A 53 -8.48 -5.52 12.16
CA CYS A 53 -8.97 -5.23 10.81
C CYS A 53 -9.69 -3.87 10.75
N SER A 54 -9.06 -2.86 11.36
CA SER A 54 -9.65 -1.52 11.47
C SER A 54 -9.13 -0.61 10.37
N THR A 55 -10.00 0.24 9.82
CA THR A 55 -9.62 1.22 8.81
C THR A 55 -8.78 2.32 9.48
N PRO A 56 -7.65 2.75 8.87
CA PRO A 56 -6.89 3.88 9.40
C PRO A 56 -7.74 5.15 9.39
N ASN A 57 -7.46 6.06 10.33
CA ASN A 57 -8.03 7.39 10.29
C ASN A 57 -7.53 8.16 9.04
N VAL A 58 -8.17 9.29 8.72
CA VAL A 58 -7.86 10.09 7.53
C VAL A 58 -6.39 10.53 7.47
N MET A 59 -5.78 10.87 8.62
CA MET A 59 -4.39 11.29 8.67
C MET A 59 -3.44 10.14 8.33
N THR A 60 -3.64 8.97 8.94
CA THR A 60 -2.85 7.77 8.65
C THR A 60 -3.05 7.31 7.21
N PHE A 61 -4.29 7.34 6.71
CA PHE A 61 -4.59 7.01 5.32
C PHE A 61 -3.91 7.99 4.34
N GLY A 62 -3.93 9.29 4.63
CA GLY A 62 -3.21 10.30 3.86
C GLY A 62 -1.70 10.06 3.83
N ARG A 63 -1.09 9.72 4.98
CA ARG A 63 0.34 9.35 5.03
C ARG A 63 0.65 8.12 4.19
N MET A 64 -0.22 7.11 4.21
CA MET A 64 -0.06 5.93 3.35
C MET A 64 -0.11 6.28 1.86
N ILE A 65 -0.99 7.20 1.44
CA ILE A 65 -1.03 7.67 0.05
C ILE A 65 0.27 8.37 -0.32
N LEU A 66 0.76 9.27 0.54
CA LEU A 66 1.99 10.02 0.28
C LEU A 66 3.23 9.11 0.25
N GLN A 67 3.24 8.06 1.06
CA GLN A 67 4.36 7.12 1.15
C GLN A 67 4.35 6.06 0.04
N TYR A 68 3.18 5.54 -0.31
CA TYR A 68 3.04 4.35 -1.16
C TYR A 68 2.44 4.63 -2.54
N GLY A 69 1.97 5.86 -2.77
CA GLY A 69 1.59 6.33 -4.09
C GLY A 69 0.35 5.65 -4.69
N PRO A 70 0.21 5.74 -6.03
CA PRO A 70 -0.89 5.15 -6.79
C PRO A 70 -1.09 3.65 -6.57
N ALA A 71 -0.01 2.88 -6.43
CA ALA A 71 -0.11 1.43 -6.20
C ALA A 71 -0.93 1.08 -4.95
N PHE A 72 -0.79 1.84 -3.87
CA PHE A 72 -1.60 1.68 -2.67
C PHE A 72 -3.08 1.96 -2.94
N LEU A 73 -3.39 3.08 -3.60
CA LEU A 73 -4.77 3.44 -3.89
C LEU A 73 -5.45 2.41 -4.81
N ALA A 74 -4.74 1.90 -5.82
CA ALA A 74 -5.25 0.84 -6.70
C ALA A 74 -5.56 -0.45 -5.93
N ALA A 75 -4.73 -0.84 -4.95
CA ALA A 75 -4.99 -2.00 -4.10
C ALA A 75 -6.21 -1.80 -3.18
N VAL A 76 -6.41 -0.58 -2.66
CA VAL A 76 -7.51 -0.26 -1.74
C VAL A 76 -8.86 -0.16 -2.45
N TYR A 77 -8.87 0.32 -3.70
CA TYR A 77 -10.07 0.56 -4.50
C TYR A 77 -10.16 -0.43 -5.67
N PRO A 78 -10.85 -1.58 -5.52
CA PRO A 78 -10.90 -2.61 -6.57
C PRO A 78 -11.62 -2.17 -7.84
N LYS A 79 -12.42 -1.10 -7.76
CA LYS A 79 -13.00 -0.40 -8.92
C LYS A 79 -12.34 0.97 -9.06
N ALA A 80 -11.03 0.97 -9.23
CA ALA A 80 -10.26 2.18 -9.47
C ALA A 80 -10.71 2.82 -10.79
N PRO A 81 -10.79 4.16 -10.87
CA PRO A 81 -10.95 4.84 -12.14
C PRO A 81 -9.70 4.61 -13.01
N LYS A 82 -9.86 4.57 -14.33
CA LYS A 82 -8.77 4.25 -15.28
C LYS A 82 -7.49 5.06 -15.06
N TRP A 83 -7.61 6.34 -14.75
CA TRP A 83 -6.46 7.21 -14.51
C TRP A 83 -5.58 6.73 -13.35
N LEU A 84 -6.17 6.06 -12.34
CA LEU A 84 -5.44 5.55 -11.19
C LEU A 84 -4.71 4.25 -11.53
N ASP A 85 -5.35 3.36 -12.31
CA ASP A 85 -4.71 2.16 -12.83
C ASP A 85 -3.52 2.51 -13.73
N GLU A 86 -3.68 3.52 -14.59
CA GLU A 86 -2.61 4.06 -15.43
C GLU A 86 -1.46 4.61 -14.58
N ALA A 87 -1.77 5.43 -13.57
CA ALA A 87 -0.77 5.98 -12.66
C ALA A 87 0.02 4.89 -11.91
N ALA A 88 -0.64 3.83 -11.45
CA ALA A 88 0.01 2.70 -10.79
C ALA A 88 0.89 1.89 -11.75
N ARG A 89 0.46 1.69 -13.00
CA ARG A 89 1.29 1.04 -14.03
C ARG A 89 2.52 1.85 -14.41
N ASP A 90 2.36 3.16 -14.57
CA ASP A 90 3.46 4.06 -14.90
C ASP A 90 4.51 4.12 -13.78
N GLU A 91 4.07 4.11 -12.52
CA GLU A 91 4.94 3.97 -11.35
C GLU A 91 5.75 2.67 -11.40
N ALA A 92 5.09 1.52 -11.55
CA ALA A 92 5.77 0.23 -11.64
C ALA A 92 6.76 0.17 -12.83
N LEU A 93 6.40 0.75 -13.97
CA LEU A 93 7.26 0.79 -15.14
C LEU A 93 8.49 1.69 -14.93
N ARG A 94 8.36 2.80 -14.21
CA ARG A 94 9.49 3.65 -13.82
C ARG A 94 10.45 2.89 -12.90
N GLU A 95 9.94 2.22 -11.88
CA GLU A 95 10.76 1.42 -10.96
C GLU A 95 11.53 0.32 -11.71
N LEU A 96 10.88 -0.41 -12.60
CA LEU A 96 11.51 -1.45 -13.41
C LEU A 96 12.60 -0.88 -14.34
N ARG A 97 12.35 0.28 -14.96
CA ARG A 97 13.35 0.97 -15.79
C ARG A 97 14.56 1.43 -14.98
N ASP A 98 14.34 1.89 -13.75
CA ASP A 98 15.42 2.29 -12.85
C ASP A 98 16.26 1.09 -12.42
N GLN A 99 15.62 -0.04 -12.13
CA GLN A 99 16.32 -1.30 -11.86
C GLN A 99 17.10 -1.79 -13.07
N GLN A 100 16.50 -1.74 -14.26
CA GLN A 100 17.18 -2.11 -15.52
C GLN A 100 18.43 -1.26 -15.72
N ARG A 101 18.34 0.06 -15.57
CA ARG A 101 19.48 0.98 -15.70
C ARG A 101 20.57 0.63 -14.69
N ARG A 102 20.22 0.42 -13.42
CA ARG A 102 21.17 0.06 -12.36
C ARG A 102 21.89 -1.25 -12.66
N ILE A 103 21.18 -2.27 -13.13
CA ILE A 103 21.77 -3.56 -13.49
C ILE A 103 22.70 -3.41 -14.68
N GLN A 104 22.31 -2.63 -15.69
CA GLN A 104 23.17 -2.37 -16.84
C GLN A 104 24.48 -1.67 -16.43
N GLU A 105 24.41 -0.65 -15.57
CA GLU A 105 25.60 0.02 -15.03
C GLU A 105 26.54 -0.96 -14.30
N GLN A 106 25.98 -1.94 -13.58
CA GLN A 106 26.76 -2.98 -12.91
C GLN A 106 27.41 -3.96 -13.89
N LEU A 107 26.72 -4.32 -14.98
CA LEU A 107 27.28 -5.18 -16.04
C LEU A 107 28.42 -4.49 -16.77
N ASP A 108 28.23 -3.23 -17.16
CA ASP A 108 29.24 -2.42 -17.84
C ASP A 108 30.50 -2.27 -16.96
N ALA A 109 30.32 -2.08 -15.64
CA ALA A 109 31.42 -2.01 -14.68
C ALA A 109 32.20 -3.34 -14.53
N LEU A 110 31.57 -4.47 -14.84
CA LEU A 110 32.19 -5.80 -14.84
C LEU A 110 32.79 -6.18 -16.20
N GLY A 111 32.63 -5.33 -17.22
CA GLY A 111 33.14 -5.55 -18.58
C GLY A 111 32.33 -6.57 -19.39
N ALA A 112 31.05 -6.75 -19.05
CA ALA A 112 30.09 -7.54 -19.82
C ALA A 112 29.51 -6.76 -21.03
#